data_AF-A0A9D2I2M3-F1
#
_entry.id   AF-A0A9D2I2M3-F1
#
_cell.length_a   1.000
_cell.length_b   1.000
_cell.length_c   1.000
_cell.angle_alpha   90.00
_cell.angle_beta   90.00
_cell.angle_gamma   90.00
#
_symmetry.space_group_name_H-M   'P 1'
#
loop_
_entity.id
_entity.type
_entity.pdbx_description
1 polymer ?
#
loop_
_entity_poly.entity_id
_entity_poly.type
_entity_poly.pdbx_seq_one_letter_code
_entity_poly.pdbx_strand_id
1 'polypeptide(L)'
;MDFGLANLNKRYVFHATIQEYSLDSEWSKTKQDNVWKPMIKLSNIYCQAPTTGLFEFAGNDAKISYTKSIAGLGQLISGEVIEFKARYVGGAISYSSLGQLMNPSKFRIVKPLIKQRYPVPYSEYLRVGYVMEVNRDKLLNLNMYDQEIVDQYDDWCDTNVYKKNSAADQSNAKS
;
A
#
# COMPACT_ATOMS: atom_id res chain seq x y z
N MET A 1 16.60 -9.86 16.27
CA MET A 1 16.48 -8.58 16.99
C MET A 1 15.28 -8.66 17.91
N ASP A 2 15.43 -8.38 19.21
CA ASP A 2 14.30 -8.22 20.13
C ASP A 2 13.93 -6.73 20.16
N PHE A 3 12.76 -6.37 19.64
CA PHE A 3 12.32 -4.96 19.59
C PHE A 3 11.90 -4.41 20.96
N GLY A 4 11.96 -5.21 22.03
CA GLY A 4 11.54 -4.77 23.36
C GLY A 4 10.06 -4.43 23.34
N LEU A 5 9.22 -5.47 23.42
CA LEU A 5 7.76 -5.42 23.36
C LEU A 5 7.08 -4.45 24.34
N ALA A 6 7.85 -3.88 25.28
CA ALA A 6 7.38 -2.98 26.32
C ALA A 6 7.15 -1.51 25.87
N ASN A 7 7.52 -1.10 24.64
CA ASN A 7 7.42 0.31 24.25
C ASN A 7 6.52 0.58 23.02
N LEU A 8 5.22 0.31 23.19
CA LEU A 8 4.14 0.55 22.23
C LEU A 8 4.04 2.01 21.72
N ASN A 9 4.74 2.96 22.36
CA ASN A 9 4.76 4.37 21.98
C ASN A 9 5.88 4.73 21.00
N LYS A 10 6.86 3.86 20.78
CA LYS A 10 8.00 4.17 19.92
C LYS A 10 7.63 4.04 18.44
N ARG A 11 8.00 5.07 17.67
CA ARG A 11 7.95 5.04 16.21
C ARG A 11 9.31 4.66 15.66
N TYR A 12 9.32 3.69 14.77
CA TYR A 12 10.50 3.23 14.05
C TYR A 12 10.45 3.69 12.61
N VAL A 13 11.61 3.77 11.96
CA VAL A 13 11.74 4.03 10.53
C VAL A 13 11.85 2.69 9.82
N PHE A 14 11.05 2.50 8.79
CA PHE A 14 11.01 1.28 7.99
C PHE A 14 11.38 1.57 6.56
N HIS A 15 12.10 0.65 5.93
CA HIS A 15 12.16 0.50 4.48
C HIS A 15 11.36 -0.73 4.09
N ALA A 16 10.56 -0.63 3.04
CA ALA A 16 9.84 -1.79 2.52
C ALA A 16 9.73 -1.71 1.01
N THR A 17 9.76 -2.88 0.37
CA THR A 17 9.46 -3.03 -1.05
C THR A 17 7.95 -3.10 -1.25
N ILE A 18 7.44 -2.30 -2.19
CA ILE A 18 6.07 -2.42 -2.68
C ILE A 18 5.93 -3.75 -3.41
N GLN A 19 5.00 -4.59 -2.99
CA GLN A 19 4.74 -5.87 -3.64
C GLN A 19 3.58 -5.75 -4.63
N GLU A 20 2.41 -5.34 -4.13
CA GLU A 20 1.20 -5.19 -4.93
C GLU A 20 0.20 -4.27 -4.21
N TYR A 21 -0.77 -3.77 -4.96
CA TYR A 21 -1.99 -3.21 -4.39
C TYR A 21 -2.97 -4.34 -4.06
N SER A 22 -3.80 -4.16 -3.05
CA SER A 22 -4.85 -5.13 -2.70
C SER A 22 -6.06 -4.42 -2.11
N LEU A 23 -7.21 -5.09 -2.15
CA LEU A 23 -8.40 -4.69 -1.38
C LEU A 23 -8.52 -5.55 -0.14
N ASP A 24 -8.99 -4.95 0.94
CA ASP A 24 -9.40 -5.65 2.16
C ASP A 24 -10.88 -5.37 2.43
N SER A 25 -11.63 -6.38 2.85
CA SER A 25 -13.03 -6.20 3.23
C SER A 25 -13.12 -5.59 4.62
N GLU A 26 -13.86 -4.50 4.80
CA GLU A 26 -14.36 -4.16 6.13
C GLU A 26 -15.60 -4.99 6.47
N TRP A 27 -15.77 -5.33 7.75
CA TRP A 27 -17.02 -5.88 8.26
C TRP A 27 -18.09 -4.79 8.21
N SER A 28 -18.71 -4.60 7.04
CA SER A 28 -20.02 -3.98 6.96
C SER A 28 -21.03 -4.92 7.63
N LYS A 29 -21.80 -4.41 8.58
CA LYS A 29 -22.82 -5.21 9.30
C LYS A 29 -23.98 -5.62 8.39
N THR A 30 -24.02 -5.14 7.14
CA THR A 30 -25.05 -5.44 6.15
C THR A 30 -24.40 -6.08 4.93
N LYS A 31 -24.84 -7.30 4.58
CA LYS A 31 -24.41 -8.06 3.39
C LYS A 31 -24.54 -7.32 2.05
N GLN A 32 -25.20 -6.17 2.03
CA GLN A 32 -25.52 -5.39 0.84
C GLN A 32 -24.47 -4.33 0.49
N ASP A 33 -23.60 -3.93 1.43
CA ASP A 33 -22.59 -2.89 1.20
C ASP A 33 -21.19 -3.46 1.48
N ASN A 34 -20.56 -4.10 0.50
CA ASN A 34 -19.14 -4.43 0.62
C ASN A 34 -18.34 -3.13 0.65
N VAL A 35 -17.89 -2.72 1.83
CA VAL A 35 -16.97 -1.58 1.97
C VAL A 35 -15.54 -2.09 1.80
N TRP A 36 -14.93 -1.75 0.67
CA TRP A 36 -13.55 -2.09 0.38
C TRP A 36 -12.60 -1.05 0.93
N LYS A 37 -11.51 -1.50 1.55
CA LYS A 37 -10.36 -0.66 1.90
C LYS A 37 -9.22 -0.86 0.91
N PRO A 38 -8.69 0.22 0.30
CA PRO A 38 -7.52 0.11 -0.54
C PRO A 38 -6.28 -0.08 0.35
N MET A 39 -5.46 -1.08 0.01
CA MET A 39 -4.26 -1.46 0.76
C MET A 39 -3.07 -1.58 -0.18
N ILE A 40 -1.87 -1.48 0.39
CA ILE A 40 -0.63 -1.92 -0.26
C ILE A 40 -0.02 -3.07 0.55
N LYS A 41 0.44 -4.08 -0.18
CA LYS A 41 1.19 -5.20 0.36
C LYS A 41 2.69 -4.90 0.25
N LEU A 42 3.41 -5.17 1.33
CA LEU A 42 4.82 -4.88 1.49
C LEU A 42 5.62 -6.17 1.68
N SER A 43 6.81 -6.21 1.08
CA SER A 43 7.81 -7.26 1.26
C SER A 43 9.17 -6.64 1.60
N ASN A 44 10.15 -7.49 1.96
CA ASN A 44 11.51 -7.08 2.29
C ASN A 44 11.51 -5.89 3.26
N ILE A 45 10.83 -6.05 4.39
CA ILE A 45 10.63 -4.97 5.34
C ILE A 45 11.85 -4.93 6.25
N TYR A 46 12.53 -3.80 6.28
CA TYR A 46 13.65 -3.53 7.17
C TYR A 46 13.28 -2.42 8.15
N CYS A 47 13.74 -2.55 9.38
CA CYS A 47 13.55 -1.56 10.43
C CYS A 47 14.90 -0.97 10.81
N GLN A 48 14.95 0.35 11.02
CA GLN A 48 16.16 1.01 11.48
C GLN A 48 16.43 0.67 12.94
N ALA A 49 17.54 -0.01 13.19
CA ALA A 49 18.06 -0.34 14.50
C ALA A 49 18.34 0.95 15.31
N PRO A 50 17.76 1.14 16.50
CA PRO A 50 18.01 2.34 17.29
C PRO A 50 19.46 2.49 17.77
N THR A 51 20.18 1.38 17.90
CA THR A 51 21.55 1.32 18.45
C THR A 51 22.61 1.49 17.39
N THR A 52 22.45 0.87 16.22
CA THR A 52 23.44 0.90 15.14
C THR A 52 23.08 1.88 14.03
N GLY A 53 21.82 2.32 13.94
CA GLY A 53 21.31 3.15 12.85
C GLY A 53 21.17 2.41 11.52
N LEU A 54 21.55 1.13 11.46
CA LEU A 54 21.47 0.28 10.27
C LEU A 54 20.06 -0.27 10.08
N PHE A 55 19.69 -0.58 8.83
CA PHE A 55 18.43 -1.24 8.51
C PHE A 55 18.60 -2.75 8.63
N GLU A 56 17.85 -3.36 9.54
CA GLU A 56 17.85 -4.80 9.79
C GLU A 56 16.54 -5.42 9.33
N PHE A 57 16.62 -6.64 8.77
CA PHE A 57 15.45 -7.33 8.25
C PHE A 57 14.42 -7.59 9.36
N ALA A 58 13.19 -7.15 9.14
CA ALA A 58 12.09 -7.19 10.09
C ALA A 58 10.98 -8.15 9.65
N GLY A 59 10.80 -8.44 8.36
CA GLY A 59 9.84 -9.44 7.90
C GLY A 59 9.28 -9.18 6.51
N ASN A 60 8.21 -9.91 6.19
CA ASN A 60 7.52 -9.87 4.90
C ASN A 60 6.00 -9.77 5.08
N ASP A 61 5.29 -9.66 3.95
CA ASP A 61 3.84 -9.81 3.81
C ASP A 61 2.98 -8.89 4.71
N ALA A 62 3.48 -7.71 5.05
CA ALA A 62 2.69 -6.72 5.78
C ALA A 62 1.71 -6.01 4.84
N LYS A 63 0.49 -5.76 5.32
CA LYS A 63 -0.50 -4.91 4.63
C LYS A 63 -0.68 -3.61 5.40
N ILE A 64 -0.66 -2.49 4.69
CA ILE A 64 -1.01 -1.18 5.26
C ILE A 64 -2.03 -0.48 4.37
N SER A 65 -2.89 0.35 4.98
CA SER A 65 -3.89 1.11 4.25
C SER A 65 -3.26 2.08 3.27
N TYR A 66 -3.77 2.10 2.05
CA TYR A 66 -3.37 3.03 1.01
C TYR A 66 -4.01 4.40 1.24
N THR A 67 -3.49 5.11 2.25
CA THR A 67 -4.02 6.40 2.69
C THR A 67 -3.67 7.53 1.71
N LYS A 68 -4.34 8.68 1.87
CA LYS A 68 -4.01 9.92 1.14
C LYS A 68 -2.53 10.31 1.22
N SER A 69 -1.85 9.99 2.33
CA SER A 69 -0.42 10.30 2.51
C SER A 69 0.46 9.48 1.58
N ILE A 70 0.08 8.24 1.29
CA ILE A 70 0.79 7.37 0.36
C ILE A 70 0.41 7.75 -1.08
N ALA A 71 -0.88 8.01 -1.34
CA ALA A 71 -1.34 8.49 -2.63
C ALA A 71 -0.70 9.83 -3.04
N GLY A 72 -0.31 10.67 -2.08
CA GLY A 72 0.47 11.88 -2.30
C GLY A 72 1.87 11.65 -2.88
N LEU A 73 2.38 10.41 -2.86
CA LEU A 73 3.61 10.04 -3.58
C LEU A 73 3.36 9.81 -5.08
N GLY A 74 2.10 9.85 -5.52
CA GLY A 74 1.68 9.38 -6.83
C GLY A 74 1.64 7.85 -6.90
N GLN A 75 1.52 7.34 -8.12
CA GLN A 75 1.57 5.93 -8.41
C GLN A 75 2.85 5.29 -7.88
N LEU A 76 2.68 4.11 -7.28
CA LEU A 76 3.75 3.24 -6.83
C LEU A 76 3.77 1.99 -7.70
N ILE A 77 4.96 1.46 -7.97
CA ILE A 77 5.15 0.24 -8.75
C ILE A 77 5.78 -0.85 -7.89
N SER A 78 5.43 -2.10 -8.20
CA SER A 78 6.05 -3.27 -7.57
C SER A 78 7.58 -3.20 -7.68
N GLY A 79 8.30 -3.50 -6.60
CA GLY A 79 9.74 -3.42 -6.52
C GLY A 79 10.29 -2.07 -6.03
N GLU A 80 9.49 -1.00 -6.03
CA GLU A 80 9.93 0.29 -5.45
C GLU A 80 10.12 0.16 -3.94
N VAL A 81 11.13 0.87 -3.41
CA VAL A 81 11.36 0.91 -1.96
C VAL A 81 10.84 2.23 -1.41
N ILE A 82 9.95 2.12 -0.43
CA ILE A 82 9.43 3.25 0.34
C ILE A 82 10.03 3.26 1.74
N GLU A 83 10.25 4.47 2.27
CA GLU A 83 10.55 4.71 3.67
C GLU A 83 9.32 5.31 4.35
N PHE A 84 9.03 4.86 5.57
CA PHE A 84 7.96 5.42 6.39
C PHE A 84 8.22 5.23 7.87
N LYS A 85 7.49 5.97 8.71
CA LYS A 85 7.49 5.79 10.17
C LYS A 85 6.22 5.09 10.62
N ALA A 86 6.35 4.01 11.38
CA ALA A 86 5.23 3.29 11.97
C ALA A 86 5.55 2.86 13.41
N ARG A 87 4.50 2.46 14.14
CA ARG A 87 4.65 1.71 15.39
C ARG A 87 4.57 0.23 15.04
N TYR A 88 5.42 -0.58 15.66
CA TYR A 88 5.32 -2.03 15.55
C TYR A 88 4.53 -2.55 16.75
N VAL A 89 3.41 -3.22 16.49
CA VAL A 89 2.56 -3.85 17.52
C VAL A 89 2.47 -5.33 17.20
N GLY A 90 3.59 -6.02 17.37
CA GLY A 90 3.71 -7.47 17.27
C GLY A 90 4.59 -7.99 18.38
N GLY A 91 4.46 -9.29 18.70
CA GLY A 91 5.36 -10.03 19.59
C GLY A 91 6.78 -10.17 19.01
N ALA A 92 7.54 -11.18 19.46
CA ALA A 92 8.84 -11.49 18.84
C ALA A 92 8.70 -11.56 17.30
N ILE A 93 9.63 -10.96 16.57
CA ILE A 93 9.61 -10.89 15.10
C ILE A 93 9.47 -12.32 14.55
N SER A 94 8.33 -12.62 13.96
CA SER A 94 8.22 -13.78 13.06
C SER A 94 8.69 -13.32 11.70
N TYR A 95 9.87 -13.78 11.27
CA TYR A 95 10.46 -13.41 9.98
C TYR A 95 9.57 -13.76 8.77
N SER A 96 8.56 -14.62 8.95
CA SER A 96 7.57 -15.00 7.94
C SER A 96 6.45 -13.98 7.73
N SER A 97 6.08 -13.18 8.73
CA SER A 97 5.07 -12.13 8.60
C SER A 97 5.30 -11.02 9.62
N LEU A 98 5.42 -9.78 9.15
CA LEU A 98 5.45 -8.64 10.06
C LEU A 98 4.01 -8.31 10.45
N GLY A 99 3.66 -8.56 11.72
CA GLY A 99 2.38 -8.17 12.33
C GLY A 99 2.06 -6.67 12.23
N GLN A 100 0.94 -6.25 12.82
CA GLN A 100 0.31 -4.94 12.56
C GLN A 100 1.25 -3.74 12.75
N LEU A 101 1.64 -3.13 11.62
CA LEU A 101 2.23 -1.80 11.57
C LEU A 101 1.14 -0.76 11.84
N MET A 102 1.20 -0.11 12.99
CA MET A 102 0.20 0.88 13.39
C MET A 102 0.62 2.30 13.03
N ASN A 103 -0.36 3.07 12.56
CA ASN A 103 -0.24 4.50 12.26
C ASN A 103 0.99 4.87 11.37
N PRO A 104 1.17 4.18 10.22
CA PRO A 104 2.26 4.48 9.31
C PRO A 104 2.11 5.90 8.72
N SER A 105 3.23 6.60 8.57
CA SER A 105 3.26 8.05 8.29
C SER A 105 4.61 8.48 7.72
N LYS A 106 4.71 9.73 7.25
CA LYS A 106 5.96 10.32 6.72
C LYS A 106 6.59 9.48 5.60
N PHE A 107 5.76 9.12 4.64
CA PHE A 107 6.16 8.30 3.51
C PHE A 107 7.06 9.08 2.56
N ARG A 108 8.08 8.41 2.01
CA ARG A 108 8.87 8.86 0.87
C ARG A 108 9.37 7.68 0.06
N ILE A 109 9.68 7.89 -1.21
CA ILE A 109 10.27 6.86 -2.06
C ILE A 109 11.78 7.00 -1.99
N VAL A 110 12.48 5.90 -1.64
CA VAL A 110 13.94 5.88 -1.51
C VAL A 110 14.63 5.17 -2.66
N LYS A 111 13.93 4.24 -3.34
CA LYS A 111 14.41 3.61 -4.57
C LYS A 111 13.29 3.66 -5.62
N PRO A 112 13.18 4.77 -6.38
CA PRO A 112 12.18 4.88 -7.43
C PRO A 112 12.54 3.98 -8.63
N LEU A 113 11.55 3.39 -9.27
CA LEU A 113 11.69 2.64 -10.51
C LEU A 113 11.16 3.40 -11.73
N ILE A 114 10.38 4.46 -11.51
CA ILE A 114 9.87 5.34 -12.56
C ILE A 114 10.25 6.79 -12.35
N LYS A 115 10.48 7.49 -13.47
CA LYS A 115 10.86 8.92 -13.50
C LYS A 115 9.66 9.85 -13.41
N GLN A 116 8.54 9.48 -14.02
CA GLN A 116 7.30 10.26 -14.02
C GLN A 116 6.21 9.43 -13.36
N ARG A 117 5.50 10.05 -12.40
CA ARG A 117 4.42 9.41 -11.65
C ARG A 117 3.09 10.03 -12.01
N TYR A 118 2.10 9.18 -12.23
CA TYR A 118 0.72 9.62 -12.33
C TYR A 118 0.20 9.90 -10.93
N PRO A 119 -0.58 10.96 -10.74
CA PRO A 119 -1.18 11.23 -9.45
C PRO A 119 -2.29 10.23 -9.18
N VAL A 120 -2.55 10.04 -7.90
CA VAL A 120 -3.56 9.12 -7.38
C VAL A 120 -4.58 9.93 -6.60
N PRO A 121 -5.88 9.62 -6.70
CA PRO A 121 -6.92 10.40 -6.04
C PRO A 121 -6.79 10.40 -4.50
N TYR A 122 -7.16 11.53 -3.89
CA TYR A 122 -7.21 11.67 -2.43
C TYR A 122 -8.52 11.15 -1.81
N SER A 123 -9.55 10.92 -2.61
CA SER A 123 -10.75 10.18 -2.18
C SER A 123 -10.41 8.71 -1.95
N GLU A 124 -10.84 8.13 -0.83
CA GLU A 124 -10.66 6.70 -0.56
C GLU A 124 -11.44 5.83 -1.53
N TYR A 125 -12.68 6.21 -1.82
CA TYR A 125 -13.53 5.52 -2.79
C TYR A 125 -12.89 5.47 -4.18
N LEU A 126 -12.37 6.60 -4.67
CA LEU A 126 -11.67 6.62 -5.96
C LEU A 126 -10.35 5.82 -5.94
N ARG A 127 -9.70 5.68 -4.77
CA ARG A 127 -8.54 4.78 -4.62
C ARG A 127 -8.94 3.32 -4.65
N VAL A 128 -10.14 2.96 -4.21
CA VAL A 128 -10.68 1.61 -4.43
C VAL A 128 -10.79 1.35 -5.93
N GLY A 129 -11.40 2.28 -6.69
CA GLY A 129 -11.49 2.19 -8.16
C GLY A 129 -10.11 2.06 -8.83
N TYR A 130 -9.14 2.88 -8.42
CA TYR A 130 -7.74 2.75 -8.87
C TYR A 130 -7.15 1.34 -8.60
N VAL A 131 -7.31 0.82 -7.38
CA VAL A 131 -6.80 -0.52 -7.01
C VAL A 131 -7.53 -1.63 -7.76
N MET A 132 -8.83 -1.44 -8.04
CA MET A 132 -9.64 -2.35 -8.85
C MET A 132 -9.11 -2.43 -10.27
N GLU A 133 -8.88 -1.29 -10.90
CA GLU A 133 -8.38 -1.22 -12.27
C GLU A 133 -6.95 -1.80 -12.39
N VAL A 134 -6.08 -1.45 -11.45
CA VAL A 134 -4.70 -1.98 -11.38
C VAL A 134 -4.64 -3.51 -11.24
N ASN A 135 -5.63 -4.11 -10.56
CA ASN A 135 -5.69 -5.56 -10.30
C ASN A 135 -6.87 -6.23 -11.00
N ARG A 136 -7.36 -5.67 -12.11
CA ARG A 136 -8.60 -6.07 -12.77
C ARG A 136 -8.73 -7.58 -12.93
N ASP A 137 -7.76 -8.23 -13.56
CA ASP A 137 -7.79 -9.68 -13.81
C ASP A 137 -7.88 -10.50 -12.51
N LYS A 138 -7.13 -10.10 -11.47
CA LYS A 138 -7.14 -10.77 -10.16
C LYS A 138 -8.48 -10.62 -9.46
N LEU A 139 -9.08 -9.42 -9.51
CA LEU A 139 -10.31 -9.11 -8.78
C LEU A 139 -11.57 -9.61 -9.49
N LEU A 140 -11.56 -9.68 -10.83
CA LEU A 140 -12.58 -10.36 -11.61
C LEU A 140 -12.66 -11.84 -11.21
N ASN A 141 -11.52 -12.52 -11.10
CA ASN A 141 -11.45 -13.92 -10.67
C ASN A 141 -11.92 -14.15 -9.22
N LEU A 142 -11.88 -13.11 -8.37
CA LEU A 142 -12.28 -13.18 -6.96
C LEU A 142 -13.72 -12.68 -6.72
N ASN A 143 -14.47 -12.27 -7.76
CA ASN A 143 -15.77 -11.60 -7.65
C ASN A 143 -15.74 -10.36 -6.72
N MET A 144 -14.61 -9.65 -6.73
CA MET A 144 -14.38 -8.44 -5.93
C MET A 144 -14.31 -7.18 -6.80
N TYR A 145 -14.59 -7.30 -8.10
CA TYR A 145 -14.52 -6.20 -9.05
C TYR A 145 -15.90 -5.55 -9.21
N ASP A 146 -15.96 -4.23 -9.07
CA ASP A 146 -17.17 -3.43 -9.23
C ASP A 146 -16.95 -2.39 -10.32
N GLN A 147 -17.69 -2.51 -11.42
CA GLN A 147 -17.54 -1.63 -12.58
C GLN A 147 -17.98 -0.19 -12.27
N GLU A 148 -18.97 0.02 -11.40
CA GLU A 148 -19.44 1.37 -11.07
C GLU A 148 -18.35 2.18 -10.35
N ILE A 149 -17.61 1.54 -9.43
CA ILE A 149 -16.49 2.18 -8.73
C ILE A 149 -15.35 2.51 -9.70
N VAL A 150 -15.09 1.64 -10.67
CA VAL A 150 -14.06 1.86 -11.70
C VAL A 150 -14.46 3.00 -12.64
N ASP A 151 -15.72 3.07 -13.06
CA ASP A 151 -16.22 4.15 -13.92
C ASP A 151 -16.07 5.52 -13.24
N GLN A 152 -16.33 5.61 -11.93
CA GLN A 152 -16.10 6.84 -11.15
C GLN A 152 -14.61 7.23 -11.08
N TYR A 153 -13.70 6.25 -11.05
CA TYR A 153 -12.26 6.49 -11.13
C TYR A 153 -11.85 6.95 -12.54
N ASP A 154 -12.43 6.39 -13.58
CA ASP A 154 -12.20 6.79 -14.97
C ASP A 154 -12.66 8.23 -15.21
N ASP A 155 -13.84 8.61 -14.74
CA ASP A 155 -14.35 9.99 -14.81
C ASP A 155 -13.41 10.98 -14.11
N TRP A 156 -12.83 10.58 -12.97
CA TRP A 156 -11.81 11.38 -12.29
C TRP A 156 -10.55 11.51 -13.13
N CYS A 157 -10.11 10.45 -13.81
CA CYS A 157 -8.95 10.51 -14.71
C CYS A 157 -9.18 11.47 -15.87
N ASP A 158 -10.35 11.39 -16.52
CA ASP A 158 -10.71 12.24 -17.66
C ASP A 158 -10.78 13.71 -17.25
N THR A 159 -11.37 14.00 -16.09
CA THR A 159 -11.47 15.37 -15.53
C THR A 159 -10.09 15.96 -15.23
N ASN A 160 -9.12 15.14 -14.83
CA ASN A 160 -7.78 15.58 -14.48
C ASN A 160 -6.75 15.36 -15.61
N VAL A 161 -7.22 15.06 -16.84
CA VAL A 161 -6.41 14.91 -18.06
C VAL A 161 -5.39 13.76 -17.98
N TYR A 162 -5.75 12.65 -17.36
CA TYR A 162 -4.96 11.40 -17.34
C TYR A 162 -5.54 10.39 -18.33
N LYS A 163 -4.74 9.90 -19.28
CA LYS A 163 -5.22 8.94 -20.29
C LYS A 163 -5.53 7.57 -19.67
N LYS A 164 -6.70 7.01 -20.00
CA LYS A 164 -7.32 5.76 -19.54
C LYS A 164 -6.42 4.50 -19.55
N ASN A 165 -5.50 4.35 -20.50
CA ASN A 165 -4.58 3.19 -20.58
C ASN A 165 -3.43 3.24 -19.56
N SER A 166 -3.50 4.12 -18.57
CA SER A 166 -2.43 4.32 -17.61
C SER A 166 -2.41 3.21 -16.55
N ALA A 167 -3.46 3.07 -15.75
CA ALA A 167 -3.40 2.30 -14.51
C ALA A 167 -2.95 0.82 -14.69
N ALA A 168 -3.47 0.10 -15.68
CA ALA A 168 -3.17 -1.32 -15.93
C ALA A 168 -1.82 -1.57 -16.65
N ASP A 169 -1.41 -0.70 -17.58
CA ASP A 169 -0.09 -0.78 -18.23
C ASP A 169 1.05 -0.38 -17.25
N GLN A 170 0.71 0.26 -16.14
CA GLN A 170 1.67 0.87 -15.20
C GLN A 170 1.92 0.09 -13.91
N SER A 171 1.02 -0.82 -13.51
CA SER A 171 1.28 -1.76 -12.42
C SER A 171 2.11 -2.97 -12.88
N ASN A 172 1.99 -3.30 -14.17
CA ASN A 172 2.61 -4.41 -14.85
C ASN A 172 3.83 -4.02 -15.68
N ALA A 173 4.54 -2.93 -15.31
CA ALA A 173 5.86 -2.66 -15.86
C ALA A 173 6.78 -3.84 -15.49
N LYS A 174 6.76 -4.88 -16.34
CA LYS A 174 7.65 -6.02 -16.30
C LYS A 174 9.05 -5.43 -16.38
N SER A 175 9.79 -5.56 -15.29
CA SER A 175 11.24 -5.46 -15.27
C SER A 175 11.87 -6.34 -16.34
#